data_AF-A0A3D1QAE5-F1
#
_entry.id   AF-A0A3D1QAE5-F1
#
_cell.length_a   1.000
_cell.length_b   1.000
_cell.length_c   1.000
_cell.angle_alpha   90.00
_cell.angle_beta   90.00
_cell.angle_gamma   90.00
#
_symmetry.space_group_name_H-M   'P 1'
#
loop_
_entity.id
_entity.type
_entity.pdbx_description
1 polymer ?
#
loop_
_entity_poly.entity_id
_entity_poly.type
_entity_poly.pdbx_seq_one_letter_code
_entity_poly.pdbx_strand_id
1 'polypeptide(L)'
;MNISELDNKNMLELYQIARDLNLAGYSKLRKKELVFEITKALTHSDQLLQAQGILEIMPDGYGFLRPFGYLPSQDDIYVSPSQIRKFELRTGDHVSGQVRSPKDNERF
;
A
#
# COMPACT_ATOMS: atom_id res chain seq x y z
N MET A 1 -10.76 0.24 -12.62
CA MET A 1 -12.18 -0.16 -12.74
C MET A 1 -12.96 0.72 -11.78
N ASN A 2 -13.99 1.42 -12.25
CA ASN A 2 -14.76 2.36 -11.42
C ASN A 2 -16.03 1.70 -10.85
N ILE A 3 -16.51 2.19 -9.69
CA ILE A 3 -17.73 1.69 -9.01
C ILE A 3 -18.93 1.58 -9.98
N SER A 4 -19.09 2.57 -10.86
CA SER A 4 -20.18 2.60 -11.84
C SER A 4 -20.09 1.49 -12.89
N GLU A 5 -18.90 0.97 -13.19
CA GLU A 5 -18.73 -0.16 -14.11
C GLU A 5 -19.14 -1.47 -13.44
N LEU A 6 -18.79 -1.65 -12.16
CA LEU A 6 -19.13 -2.85 -11.38
C LEU A 6 -20.62 -2.95 -11.08
N ASP A 7 -21.29 -1.83 -10.82
CA ASP A 7 -22.73 -1.79 -10.58
C ASP A 7 -23.56 -2.26 -11.80
N ASN A 8 -23.03 -2.04 -13.01
CA ASN A 8 -23.67 -2.44 -14.26
C ASN A 8 -23.42 -3.92 -14.63
N LYS A 9 -22.52 -4.62 -13.93
CA LYS A 9 -22.24 -6.05 -14.17
C LYS A 9 -23.31 -6.97 -13.61
N ASN A 10 -23.46 -8.13 -14.25
CA ASN A 10 -24.28 -9.21 -13.73
C ASN A 10 -23.53 -9.98 -12.62
N MET A 11 -24.25 -10.77 -11.83
CA MET A 11 -23.69 -11.47 -10.67
C MET A 11 -22.62 -12.51 -11.07
N LEU A 12 -22.73 -13.08 -12.27
CA LEU A 12 -21.80 -14.08 -12.79
C LEU A 12 -20.44 -13.43 -13.10
N GLU A 13 -20.44 -12.26 -13.72
CA GLU A 13 -19.25 -11.46 -13.97
C GLU A 13 -18.59 -11.00 -12.66
N LEU A 14 -19.38 -10.56 -11.67
CA LEU A 14 -18.85 -10.17 -10.37
C LEU A 14 -18.22 -11.35 -9.63
N TYR A 15 -18.80 -12.55 -9.71
CA TYR A 15 -18.20 -13.76 -9.15
C TYR A 15 -16.92 -14.18 -9.87
N GLN A 16 -16.85 -14.01 -11.19
CA GLN A 16 -15.63 -14.26 -11.94
C GLN A 16 -14.51 -13.32 -11.49
N ILE A 17 -14.79 -12.02 -11.40
CA ILE A 17 -13.83 -11.02 -10.92
C ILE A 17 -13.41 -11.32 -9.47
N ALA A 18 -14.34 -11.64 -8.58
CA ALA A 18 -14.02 -11.99 -7.20
C ALA A 18 -13.15 -13.25 -7.06
N ARG A 19 -13.36 -14.23 -7.94
CA ARG A 19 -12.53 -15.44 -8.02
C ARG A 19 -11.12 -15.14 -8.51
N ASP A 20 -11.01 -14.31 -9.55
CA ASP A 20 -9.71 -13.89 -10.11
C ASP A 20 -8.92 -13.05 -9.10
N LEU A 21 -9.62 -12.29 -8.24
CA LEU A 21 -9.05 -11.54 -7.12
C LEU A 21 -8.80 -12.39 -5.85
N ASN A 22 -9.07 -13.71 -5.88
CA ASN A 22 -8.96 -14.61 -4.73
C ASN A 22 -9.70 -14.13 -3.47
N LEU A 23 -10.87 -13.50 -3.63
CA LEU A 23 -11.69 -13.11 -2.48
C LEU A 23 -12.22 -14.37 -1.77
N ALA A 24 -12.21 -14.37 -0.44
CA ALA A 24 -12.79 -15.47 0.34
C ALA A 24 -14.27 -15.19 0.63
N GLY A 25 -15.13 -16.21 0.53
CA GLY A 25 -16.54 -16.08 0.93
C GLY A 25 -17.42 -15.22 0.02
N TYR A 26 -16.95 -14.81 -1.16
CA TYR A 26 -17.69 -13.94 -2.09
C TYR A 26 -19.06 -14.50 -2.51
N SER A 27 -19.20 -15.84 -2.52
CA SER A 27 -20.44 -16.53 -2.90
C SER A 27 -21.61 -16.31 -1.94
N LYS A 28 -21.34 -15.83 -0.73
CA LYS A 28 -22.36 -15.50 0.29
C LYS A 28 -22.77 -14.02 0.28
N LEU A 29 -22.04 -13.17 -0.45
CA LEU A 29 -22.24 -11.73 -0.47
C LEU A 29 -23.38 -11.33 -1.41
N ARG A 30 -24.18 -10.34 -1.01
CA ARG A 30 -25.16 -9.70 -1.89
C ARG A 30 -24.45 -8.79 -2.89
N LYS A 31 -25.09 -8.47 -4.02
CA LYS A 31 -24.48 -7.66 -5.10
C LYS A 31 -23.77 -6.39 -4.59
N LYS A 32 -24.41 -5.61 -3.72
CA LYS A 32 -23.81 -4.39 -3.16
C LYS A 32 -22.54 -4.66 -2.34
N GLU A 33 -22.56 -5.70 -1.50
CA GLU A 33 -21.43 -6.11 -0.67
C GLU A 33 -20.29 -6.66 -1.54
N LEU A 34 -20.63 -7.44 -2.55
CA LEU A 34 -19.67 -7.98 -3.51
C LEU A 34 -19.00 -6.88 -4.33
N VAL A 35 -19.78 -5.90 -4.83
CA VAL A 35 -19.24 -4.73 -5.52
C VAL A 35 -18.31 -3.93 -4.59
N PHE A 36 -18.67 -3.79 -3.32
CA PHE A 36 -17.83 -3.12 -2.34
C PHE A 36 -16.51 -3.86 -2.11
N GLU A 37 -16.52 -5.17 -1.88
CA GLU A 37 -15.30 -5.96 -1.67
C GLU A 37 -14.42 -6.04 -2.92
N ILE A 38 -15.02 -6.16 -4.10
CA ILE A 38 -14.29 -6.09 -5.38
C ILE A 38 -13.68 -4.70 -5.57
N THR A 39 -14.44 -3.63 -5.32
CA THR A 39 -13.92 -2.25 -5.42
C THR A 39 -12.78 -2.05 -4.44
N LYS A 40 -12.94 -2.51 -3.20
CA LYS A 40 -11.91 -2.45 -2.17
C LYS A 40 -10.67 -3.19 -2.62
N ALA A 41 -10.79 -4.41 -3.13
CA ALA A 41 -9.66 -5.19 -3.62
C ALA A 41 -8.98 -4.53 -4.84
N LEU A 42 -9.75 -3.94 -5.75
CA LEU A 42 -9.24 -3.21 -6.94
C LEU A 42 -8.66 -1.83 -6.60
N THR A 43 -9.01 -1.25 -5.45
CA THR A 43 -8.46 0.04 -4.97
C THR A 43 -7.36 -0.15 -3.92
N HIS A 44 -7.32 -1.29 -3.24
CA HIS A 44 -6.24 -1.70 -2.32
C HIS A 44 -5.08 -2.39 -3.03
N SER A 45 -5.19 -2.70 -4.32
CA SER A 45 -4.03 -2.96 -5.16
C SER A 45 -3.33 -1.64 -5.46
N ASP A 46 -2.42 -1.26 -4.56
CA ASP A 46 -1.26 -0.44 -4.92
C ASP A 46 -1.58 1.01 -5.32
N GLN A 47 -2.30 1.77 -4.48
CA GLN A 47 -2.01 3.20 -4.42
C GLN A 47 -0.58 3.35 -3.92
N LEU A 48 0.37 3.29 -4.85
CA LEU A 48 1.77 3.62 -4.69
C LEU A 48 1.81 5.10 -4.33
N LEU A 49 1.65 5.38 -3.04
CA LEU A 49 1.78 6.72 -2.50
C LEU A 49 3.21 7.15 -2.82
N GLN A 50 3.38 8.34 -3.39
CA GLN A 50 4.71 8.90 -3.59
C GLN A 50 5.06 9.67 -2.33
N ALA A 51 6.26 9.44 -1.80
CA ALA A 51 6.79 10.19 -0.68
C ALA A 51 8.24 10.59 -0.96
N GLN A 52 8.65 11.68 -0.31
CA GLN A 52 10.03 12.14 -0.32
C GLN A 52 10.41 12.68 1.06
N GLY A 53 11.70 12.65 1.39
CA GLY A 53 12.18 13.14 2.67
C GLY A 53 13.68 12.96 2.85
N ILE A 54 14.15 13.25 4.06
CA ILE A 54 15.53 13.00 4.47
C ILE A 54 15.63 11.64 5.14
N LEU A 55 16.55 10.80 4.68
CA LEU A 55 16.81 9.49 5.28
C LEU A 55 17.63 9.63 6.56
N GLU A 56 17.19 8.98 7.63
CA GLU A 56 17.99 8.72 8.82
C GLU A 56 18.17 7.21 9.01
N ILE A 57 19.43 6.76 9.05
CA ILE A 57 19.80 5.36 9.27
C ILE A 57 20.07 5.14 10.76
N MET A 58 19.39 4.16 11.33
CA MET A 58 19.54 3.74 12.73
C MET A 58 20.78 2.84 12.91
N PRO A 59 21.28 2.68 14.16
CA PRO A 59 22.44 1.82 14.44
C PRO A 59 22.29 0.38 13.97
N ASP A 60 21.06 -0.15 13.97
CA ASP A 60 20.76 -1.52 13.52
C ASP A 60 20.68 -1.64 11.99
N GLY A 61 20.91 -0.55 11.25
CA GLY A 61 21.06 -0.53 9.80
C GLY A 61 19.77 -0.40 8.99
N TYR A 62 18.60 -0.35 9.63
CA TYR A 62 17.36 0.12 8.99
C TYR A 62 17.29 1.65 9.08
N GLY A 63 16.35 2.27 8.36
CA GLY A 63 16.20 3.72 8.41
C GLY A 63 14.76 4.19 8.34
N PHE A 64 14.59 5.48 8.54
CA PHE A 64 13.32 6.19 8.38
C PHE A 64 13.50 7.37 7.43
N LEU A 65 12.59 7.49 6.47
CA LEU A 65 12.47 8.65 5.62
C LEU A 65 11.56 9.66 6.32
N ARG A 66 12.10 10.84 6.64
CA ARG A 66 11.39 11.92 7.32
C ARG A 66 10.86 12.95 6.32
N PRO A 67 9.54 13.05 6.10
CA PRO A 67 8.99 13.90 5.03
C PRO A 67 8.93 15.40 5.40
N PHE A 68 8.71 15.71 6.68
CA PHE A 68 8.36 17.05 7.13
C PHE A 68 9.43 17.73 7.99
N GLY A 69 10.58 17.09 8.24
CA GLY A 69 11.66 17.66 9.02
C GLY A 69 12.69 16.64 9.51
N TYR A 70 13.49 17.03 10.49
CA TYR A 70 14.56 16.20 11.07
C TYR A 70 14.19 15.54 12.39
N LEU A 71 12.93 15.64 12.83
CA LEU A 71 12.47 15.01 14.07
C LEU A 71 11.59 13.81 13.73
N PRO A 72 11.63 12.73 14.54
CA PRO A 72 10.74 11.59 14.36
C PRO A 72 9.26 12.01 14.36
N SER A 73 8.51 11.55 13.36
CA SER A 73 7.06 11.72 13.27
C SER A 73 6.34 10.37 13.17
N GLN A 74 5.02 10.38 13.35
CA GLN A 74 4.16 9.25 13.00
C GLN A 74 4.11 9.03 11.48
N ASP A 75 4.49 10.05 10.70
CA ASP A 75 4.56 10.00 9.24
C ASP A 75 5.92 9.49 8.71
N ASP A 76 6.82 9.06 9.59
CA ASP A 76 8.12 8.51 9.19
C ASP A 76 7.93 7.19 8.44
N ILE A 77 8.56 7.07 7.28
CA ILE A 77 8.40 5.90 6.41
C ILE A 77 9.58 4.96 6.61
N TYR A 78 9.29 3.70 6.91
CA TYR A 78 10.34 2.69 7.10
C TYR A 78 11.11 2.40 5.80
N VAL A 79 12.43 2.32 5.92
CA VAL A 79 13.35 1.92 4.85
C VAL A 79 14.16 0.72 5.32
N SER A 80 14.07 -0.38 4.56
CA SER A 80 14.74 -1.62 4.93
C SER A 80 16.27 -1.53 4.75
N PRO A 81 17.06 -2.28 5.55
CA PRO A 81 18.52 -2.38 5.36
C PRO A 81 18.91 -2.82 3.94
N SER A 82 18.10 -3.68 3.32
CA SER A 82 18.31 -4.16 1.95
C SER A 82 18.19 -3.03 0.92
N GLN A 83 17.22 -2.12 1.08
CA GLN A 83 17.08 -0.95 0.21
C GLN A 83 18.25 0.01 0.41
N ILE A 84 18.62 0.29 1.65
CA ILE A 84 19.77 1.15 1.99
C ILE A 84 21.05 0.64 1.33
N ARG A 85 21.33 -0.66 1.45
CA ARG A 85 22.51 -1.28 0.83
C ARG A 85 22.44 -1.29 -0.69
N LYS A 86 21.29 -1.63 -1.26
CA LYS A 86 21.10 -1.73 -2.73
C LYS A 86 21.34 -0.41 -3.44
N PHE A 87 20.95 0.71 -2.82
CA PHE A 87 21.06 2.04 -3.39
C PHE A 87 22.20 2.87 -2.77
N GLU A 88 23.05 2.25 -1.96
CA GLU A 88 24.20 2.87 -1.28
C GLU A 88 23.85 4.15 -0.49
N LEU A 89 22.65 4.17 0.10
CA LEU A 89 22.09 5.34 0.78
C LEU A 89 22.82 5.64 2.10
N ARG A 90 22.82 6.91 2.47
CA ARG A 90 23.44 7.45 3.67
C ARG A 90 22.47 8.35 4.44
N THR A 91 22.68 8.48 5.75
CA THR A 91 21.95 9.45 6.57
C THR A 91 22.16 10.85 6.00
N GLY A 92 21.07 11.59 5.80
CA GLY A 92 21.06 12.91 5.18
C GLY A 92 20.69 12.91 3.70
N ASP A 93 20.63 11.74 3.05
CA ASP A 93 20.21 11.67 1.65
C ASP A 93 18.75 12.08 1.48
N HIS A 94 18.47 12.88 0.45
CA HIS A 94 17.11 13.21 0.05
C HIS A 94 16.59 12.13 -0.89
N VAL A 95 15.68 11.31 -0.39
CA VAL A 95 15.14 10.14 -1.09
C VAL A 95 13.70 10.41 -1.48
N SER A 96 13.33 10.00 -2.69
CA SER A 96 11.94 9.99 -3.16
C SER A 96 11.60 8.63 -3.72
N GLY A 97 10.36 8.20 -3.58
CA GLY A 97 9.94 6.91 -4.11
C GLY A 97 8.52 6.54 -3.76
N GLN A 98 8.14 5.39 -4.30
CA GLN A 98 6.85 4.78 -4.01
C GLN A 98 6.88 4.14 -2.62
N VAL A 99 5.82 4.39 -1.87
CA VAL A 99 5.58 3.87 -0.53
C VAL A 99 4.23 3.17 -0.53
N ARG A 100 4.15 2.16 0.33
CA ARG A 100 2.93 1.39 0.56
C ARG A 100 2.42 1.69 1.95
N SER A 101 1.13 1.54 2.16
CA SER A 101 0.58 1.55 3.51
C SER A 101 1.15 0.38 4.35
N PRO A 102 1.25 0.55 5.68
CA PRO A 102 1.60 -0.54 6.59
C PRO A 102 0.57 -1.67 6.43
N LYS A 103 1.01 -2.93 6.52
CA LYS A 103 0.07 -4.06 6.66
C LYS A 103 -0.53 -4.05 8.07
N ASP A 104 -1.62 -4.79 8.29
CA ASP A 104 -2.33 -4.86 9.59
C ASP A 104 -1.42 -5.18 10.81
N ASN A 105 -0.24 -5.77 10.58
CA ASN A 105 0.74 -6.12 11.62
C ASN A 105 1.99 -5.21 11.64
N GLU A 106 2.03 -4.15 10.83
CA GLU A 106 3.16 -3.22 10.72
C GLU A 106 2.77 -1.85 11.28
N ARG A 107 3.71 -1.19 11.96
CA ARG A 107 3.51 0.17 12.49
C ARG A 107 3.86 1.28 11.50
N PHE A 108 4.68 0.97 10.50
CA PHE A 108 5.27 1.91 9.52
C PHE A 108 5.32 1.26 8.13
#